data_AF-A0A0D8FYI7-F1
#
_entry.id   AF-A0A0D8FYI7-F1
#
_cell.length_a   1.000
_cell.length_b   1.000
_cell.length_c   1.000
_cell.angle_alpha   90.00
_cell.angle_beta   90.00
_cell.angle_gamma   90.00
#
_symmetry.space_group_name_H-M   'P 1'
#
loop_
_entity.id
_entity.type
_entity.pdbx_description
1 polymer ?
#
loop_
_entity_poly.entity_id
_entity_poly.type
_entity_poly.pdbx_seq_one_letter_code
_entity_poly.pdbx_strand_id
1 'polypeptide(L)' 'MDHDLIALEDLGVKNMIRSAKGTVENPGKNVAQKSGLNRSILEQGWGMFHRRLTDKAINAITPMP' A
#
# COMPACT_ATOMS: atom_id res chain seq x y z
N MET A 1 -10.30 -18.38 21.81
CA MET A 1 -10.47 -18.14 20.36
C MET A 1 -10.45 -16.64 20.22
N ASP A 2 -9.32 -16.07 19.83
CA ASP A 2 -9.13 -14.61 19.80
C ASP A 2 -8.37 -14.24 18.52
N HIS A 3 -8.88 -14.74 17.40
CA HIS A 3 -8.27 -14.59 16.07
C HIS A 3 -9.31 -14.20 15.01
N ASP A 4 -10.46 -13.67 15.41
CA ASP A 4 -11.57 -13.34 14.49
C ASP A 4 -11.48 -11.92 13.93
N LEU A 5 -10.56 -11.10 14.44
CA LEU A 5 -10.39 -9.71 14.02
C LEU A 5 -9.11 -9.53 13.20
N ILE A 6 -9.30 -9.08 11.95
CA ILE A 6 -8.21 -8.60 11.08
C ILE A 6 -8.27 -7.08 11.07
N ALA A 7 -7.23 -6.43 11.57
CA ALA A 7 -7.08 -4.97 11.50
C ALA A 7 -6.00 -4.61 10.48
N LEU A 8 -6.26 -3.59 9.68
CA LEU A 8 -5.32 -2.99 8.75
C LEU A 8 -5.18 -1.52 9.10
N GLU A 9 -3.95 -1.02 9.14
CA GLU A 9 -3.70 0.40 9.31
C GLU A 9 -4.29 1.17 8.12
N ASP A 10 -4.91 2.33 8.38
CA ASP A 10 -5.31 3.28 7.33
C ASP A 10 -4.09 4.03 6.79
N LEU A 11 -3.14 3.26 6.27
CA LEU A 11 -1.90 3.77 5.74
C LEU A 11 -2.13 4.23 4.30
N GLY A 12 -1.93 5.52 4.06
CA GLY A 12 -2.00 6.10 2.72
C GLY A 12 -0.84 5.69 1.81
N VAL A 13 -0.73 4.40 1.45
CA VAL A 13 0.36 3.85 0.63
C VAL A 13 0.55 4.63 -0.67
N LYS A 14 -0.55 5.10 -1.29
CA LYS A 14 -0.50 5.97 -2.49
C LYS A 14 0.29 7.26 -2.26
N ASN A 15 0.16 7.88 -1.08
CA ASN A 15 0.90 9.09 -0.73
C ASN A 15 2.37 8.77 -0.45
N MET A 16 2.65 7.59 0.12
CA MET A 16 4.02 7.15 0.40
C MET A 16 4.84 6.89 -0.85
N ILE A 17 4.23 6.50 -1.98
CA ILE A 17 4.92 6.23 -3.24
C ILE A 17 5.01 7.44 -4.19
N ARG A 18 4.61 8.64 -3.74
CA ARG A 18 4.69 9.85 -4.57
C ARG A 18 6.14 10.14 -4.97
N SER A 19 6.34 10.58 -6.21
CA SER A 19 7.65 10.97 -6.72
C SER A 19 8.20 12.19 -5.99
N ALA A 20 9.52 12.18 -5.75
CA ALA A 20 10.25 13.34 -5.24
C ALA A 20 10.91 14.18 -6.34
N LYS A 21 10.74 13.85 -7.64
CA LYS A 21 11.47 14.50 -8.76
C LYS A 21 11.34 16.03 -8.80
N GLY A 22 10.20 16.57 -8.36
CA GLY A 22 9.92 18.01 -8.43
C GLY A 22 9.75 18.51 -9.87
N THR A 23 9.85 19.82 -10.06
CA THR A 23 9.80 20.50 -11.38
C THR A 23 11.14 21.15 -11.70
N VAL A 24 11.23 21.87 -12.83
CA VAL A 24 12.44 22.63 -13.19
C VAL A 24 12.61 23.83 -12.25
N GLU A 25 11.53 24.51 -11.92
CA GLU A 25 11.50 25.69 -11.04
C GLU A 25 11.76 25.29 -9.58
N ASN A 26 11.25 24.12 -9.16
CA ASN A 26 11.42 23.58 -7.82
C ASN A 26 11.94 22.13 -7.89
N PRO A 27 13.26 21.95 -8.04
CA PRO A 27 13.85 20.63 -8.20
C PRO A 27 13.73 19.79 -6.92
N GLY A 28 13.51 18.50 -7.13
CA GLY A 28 13.47 17.49 -6.09
C GLY A 28 14.78 17.27 -5.36
N LYS A 29 14.71 16.85 -4.10
CA LYS A 29 15.87 16.40 -3.31
C LYS A 29 15.76 14.91 -3.02
N ASN A 30 16.91 14.24 -2.91
CA ASN A 30 17.00 12.80 -2.62
C ASN A 30 16.16 11.92 -3.56
N VAL A 31 16.06 12.33 -4.84
CA VAL A 31 15.17 11.69 -5.82
C VAL A 31 15.53 10.22 -6.03
N ALA A 32 16.82 9.90 -6.11
CA ALA A 32 17.31 8.53 -6.27
C ALA A 32 16.93 7.65 -5.07
N GLN A 33 17.19 8.13 -3.85
CA GLN A 33 16.84 7.40 -2.63
C GLN A 33 15.32 7.20 -2.51
N LYS A 34 14.53 8.24 -2.77
CA LYS A 34 13.06 8.14 -2.74
C LYS A 34 12.53 7.21 -3.82
N SER A 35 13.09 7.25 -5.03
CA SER A 35 12.71 6.32 -6.10
C SER A 35 12.99 4.87 -5.73
N GLY A 36 14.12 4.59 -5.06
CA GLY A 36 14.43 3.27 -4.53
C GLY A 36 13.42 2.80 -3.50
N LEU A 37 13.09 3.65 -2.52
CA LEU A 37 12.05 3.37 -1.52
C LEU A 37 10.67 3.17 -2.14
N ASN A 38 10.29 3.99 -3.11
CA ASN A 38 8.99 3.84 -3.79
C ASN A 38 8.91 2.49 -4.52
N ARG A 39 10.01 2.05 -5.14
CA ARG A 39 10.09 0.74 -5.79
C ARG A 39 9.93 -0.40 -4.78
N SER A 40 10.64 -0.37 -3.66
CA SER A 40 10.53 -1.43 -2.64
C SER A 40 9.14 -1.49 -1.99
N ILE A 41 8.43 -0.36 -1.86
CA ILE A 41 7.04 -0.33 -1.39
C ILE A 41 6.09 -0.95 -2.44
N LEU A 42 6.31 -0.66 -3.73
CA LEU A 42 5.51 -1.22 -4.82
C LEU A 42 5.71 -2.73 -4.97
N GLU A 43 6.95 -3.20 -4.86
CA GLU A 43 7.31 -4.63 -4.94
C GLU A 43 6.64 -5.47 -3.85
N GLN A 44 6.38 -4.90 -2.67
CA GLN A 44 5.65 -5.59 -1.59
C GLN A 44 4.17 -5.83 -1.90
N GLY A 45 3.58 -5.12 -2.88
CA GLY A 45 2.22 -5.40 -3.33
C GLY A 45 1.10 -5.07 -2.32
N TRP A 46 1.35 -4.14 -1.40
CA TRP A 46 0.42 -3.80 -0.30
C TRP A 46 -1.03 -3.51 -0.72
N GLY A 47 -1.23 -2.83 -1.86
CA GLY A 47 -2.57 -2.57 -2.38
C GLY A 47 -3.33 -3.84 -2.79
N MET A 48 -2.63 -4.79 -3.42
CA MET A 48 -3.20 -6.08 -3.79
C MET A 48 -3.43 -6.98 -2.58
N PHE A 49 -2.51 -6.93 -1.61
CA PHE A 49 -2.64 -7.65 -0.35
C PHE A 49 -3.87 -7.20 0.42
N HIS A 50 -4.05 -5.88 0.61
CA HIS A 50 -5.25 -5.31 1.24
C HIS A 50 -6.52 -5.79 0.54
N ARG A 51 -6.60 -5.67 -0.79
CA ARG A 51 -7.76 -6.14 -1.58
C ARG A 51 -8.07 -7.63 -1.35
N ARG A 52 -7.07 -8.50 -1.47
CA ARG A 52 -7.26 -9.95 -1.31
C ARG A 52 -7.65 -10.34 0.11
N LEU A 53 -7.08 -9.69 1.12
CA LEU A 53 -7.47 -9.89 2.51
C LEU A 53 -8.93 -9.51 2.73
N THR A 54 -9.36 -8.34 2.24
CA THR A 54 -10.75 -7.91 2.32
C THR A 54 -11.69 -8.89 1.64
N ASP A 55 -11.37 -9.33 0.41
CA ASP A 55 -12.20 -10.28 -0.33
C ASP A 55 -12.33 -11.62 0.42
N LYS A 56 -11.22 -12.12 1.00
CA LYS A 56 -11.24 -13.36 1.78
C LYS A 56 -12.01 -13.23 3.10
N ALA A 57 -11.90 -12.09 3.79
CA ALA A 57 -12.63 -11.82 5.02
C ALA A 57 -14.15 -11.74 4.76
N ILE A 58 -14.57 -11.07 3.68
CA ILE A 58 -15.98 -11.00 3.27
C ILE A 58 -16.52 -12.40 2.96
N ASN A 59 -15.80 -13.19 2.15
CA ASN A 59 -16.22 -14.55 1.80
C ASN A 59 -16.31 -15.50 3.01
N ALA A 60 -15.51 -15.28 4.05
CA ALA A 60 -15.57 -16.09 5.28
C ALA A 60 -16.86 -15.82 6.09
N ILE A 61 -17.41 -14.61 6.01
CA ILE A 61 -18.65 -14.21 6.70
C ILE A 61 -19.88 -14.50 5.84
N THR A 62 -19.74 -14.42 4.51
CA THR A 62 -20.82 -14.69 3.55
C THR A 62 -20.27 -15.58 2.43
N PRO A 63 -20.41 -16.92 2.55
CA PRO A 63 -20.09 -17.80 1.45
C PRO A 63 -21.01 -17.46 0.29
N MET A 64 -20.44 -17.06 -0.85
CA MET A 64 -21.18 -17.03 -2.11
C MET A 64 -21.74 -18.43 -2.37
N PRO A 65 -22.97 -18.57 -2.91
CA PRO A 65 -23.53 -19.88 -3.26
C PRO A 65 -22.65 -20.66 -4.24
#